data_AF-A0A6N6LAX0-F1
#
_entry.id   AF-A0A6N6LAX0-F1
#
_cell.length_a   1.000
_cell.length_b   1.000
_cell.length_c   1.000
_cell.angle_alpha   90.00
_cell.angle_beta   90.00
_cell.angle_gamma   90.00
#
_symmetry.space_group_name_H-M   'P 1'
#
loop_
_entity.id
_entity.type
_entity.pdbx_description
1 polymer ?
#
loop_
_entity_poly.entity_id
_entity_poly.type
_entity_poly.pdbx_seq_one_letter_code
_entity_poly.pdbx_strand_id
1 'polypeptide(L)'
;MAPTCYLPALGMVNALGEDLAGISAGLFSGDTRGMVTETGWLPGRSARVGRARMAELPALPAGLAARDSRNNRLLLAALAQIRAELHAAIARFGAHRIGVVLGTSTSSIVEGEAAIAHHARHSALPEGFHYGRQELGDCARFAAD
;
A
#
# COMPACT_ATOMS: atom_id res chain seq x y z
N MET A 1 -21.07 -27.77 -6.25
CA MET A 1 -20.84 -27.04 -4.99
C MET A 1 -19.66 -26.12 -5.20
N ALA A 2 -19.75 -24.84 -4.84
CA ALA A 2 -18.59 -23.97 -4.84
C ALA A 2 -17.63 -24.42 -3.71
N PRO A 3 -16.30 -24.41 -3.94
CA PRO A 3 -15.33 -24.77 -2.91
C PRO A 3 -15.41 -23.79 -1.73
N THR A 4 -15.23 -24.30 -0.51
CA THR A 4 -15.14 -23.46 0.68
C THR A 4 -13.86 -22.62 0.62
N CYS A 5 -13.99 -21.32 0.84
CA CYS A 5 -12.87 -20.39 0.95
C CYS A 5 -12.68 -19.98 2.42
N TYR A 6 -11.43 -19.83 2.85
CA TYR A 6 -11.07 -19.38 4.20
C TYR A 6 -9.94 -18.36 4.14
N LEU A 7 -9.76 -17.59 5.22
CA LEU A 7 -8.70 -16.58 5.35
C LEU A 7 -7.61 -17.13 6.29
N PRO A 8 -6.51 -17.73 5.78
CA PRO A 8 -5.49 -18.34 6.61
C PRO A 8 -4.59 -17.33 7.34
N ALA A 9 -4.44 -16.14 6.77
CA ALA A 9 -3.56 -15.10 7.28
C ALA A 9 -4.12 -13.73 6.89
N LEU A 10 -3.81 -12.71 7.69
CA LEU A 10 -4.25 -11.33 7.48
C LEU A 10 -3.10 -10.39 7.80
N GLY A 11 -2.81 -9.46 6.89
CA GLY A 11 -1.87 -8.36 7.12
C GLY A 11 -2.62 -7.04 7.07
N MET A 12 -2.40 -6.15 8.03
CA MET A 12 -3.08 -4.86 8.08
C MET A 12 -2.14 -3.73 8.51
N VAL A 13 -2.25 -2.60 7.83
CA VAL A 13 -1.64 -1.33 8.22
C VAL A 13 -2.68 -0.24 8.02
N ASN A 14 -2.97 0.53 9.06
CA ASN A 14 -3.96 1.61 9.01
C ASN A 14 -3.72 2.63 10.13
N ALA A 15 -4.71 3.51 10.37
CA ALA A 15 -4.59 4.57 11.38
C ALA A 15 -4.57 4.09 12.84
N LEU A 16 -4.82 2.81 13.10
CA LEU A 16 -4.75 2.19 14.42
C LEU A 16 -3.38 1.54 14.68
N GLY A 17 -2.63 1.18 13.66
CA GLY A 17 -1.32 0.57 13.82
C GLY A 17 -0.78 -0.13 12.58
N GLU A 18 0.29 -0.88 12.80
CA GLU A 18 1.04 -1.64 11.80
C GLU A 18 1.10 -3.15 12.11
N ASP A 19 0.37 -3.60 13.12
CA ASP A 19 0.26 -4.99 13.53
C ASP A 19 -1.18 -5.33 13.98
N LEU A 20 -1.57 -6.60 13.85
CA LEU A 20 -2.94 -7.03 14.14
C LEU A 20 -3.33 -6.88 15.61
N ALA A 21 -2.41 -7.09 16.55
CA ALA A 21 -2.72 -7.04 17.97
C ALA A 21 -3.02 -5.59 18.40
N GLY A 22 -2.17 -4.65 17.99
CA GLY A 22 -2.34 -3.22 18.19
C GLY A 22 -3.60 -2.68 17.51
N ILE A 23 -3.83 -3.06 16.24
CA ILE A 23 -5.03 -2.66 15.50
C ILE A 23 -6.29 -3.19 16.18
N SER A 24 -6.33 -4.46 16.58
CA SER A 24 -7.47 -5.07 17.26
C SER A 24 -7.76 -4.38 18.59
N ALA A 25 -6.74 -4.19 19.43
CA ALA A 25 -6.89 -3.51 20.71
C ALA A 25 -7.43 -2.08 20.53
N GLY A 26 -6.84 -1.31 19.60
CA GLY A 26 -7.28 0.04 19.29
C GLY A 26 -8.71 0.10 18.76
N LEU A 27 -9.09 -0.83 17.90
CA LEU A 27 -10.46 -0.93 17.37
C LEU A 27 -11.47 -1.17 18.50
N PHE A 28 -11.23 -2.17 19.35
CA PHE A 28 -12.16 -2.53 20.43
C PHE A 28 -12.17 -1.51 21.58
N SER A 29 -11.11 -0.72 21.74
CA SER A 29 -11.10 0.40 22.70
C SER A 29 -11.70 1.69 22.14
N GLY A 30 -12.07 1.75 20.85
CA GLY A 30 -12.53 2.98 20.20
C GLY A 30 -11.43 4.04 20.05
N ASP A 31 -10.18 3.62 19.84
CA ASP A 31 -9.06 4.54 19.68
C ASP A 31 -9.20 5.36 18.40
N THR A 32 -9.24 6.68 18.56
CA THR A 32 -9.34 7.63 17.44
C THR A 32 -8.08 8.46 17.26
N ARG A 33 -7.01 8.19 18.02
CA ARG A 33 -5.78 8.99 17.98
C ARG A 33 -5.12 8.99 16.59
N GLY A 34 -5.41 7.99 15.75
CA GLY A 34 -4.96 7.94 14.34
C GLY A 34 -5.62 8.97 13.42
N MET A 35 -6.74 9.55 13.87
CA MET A 35 -7.48 10.57 13.14
C MET A 35 -6.93 11.96 13.46
N VAL A 36 -5.99 12.40 12.63
CA VAL A 36 -5.21 13.62 12.83
C VAL A 36 -5.74 14.75 11.97
N THR A 37 -5.59 15.99 12.44
CA THR A 37 -5.86 17.18 11.62
C THR A 37 -4.59 17.53 10.85
N GLU A 38 -4.69 17.63 9.53
CA GLU A 38 -3.58 17.98 8.65
C GLU A 38 -3.97 19.11 7.70
N THR A 39 -2.97 19.83 7.21
CA THR A 39 -3.10 20.86 6.18
C THR A 39 -2.38 20.41 4.91
N GLY A 40 -2.56 21.12 3.79
CA GLY A 40 -1.93 20.78 2.51
C GLY A 40 -2.75 19.82 1.63
N TRP A 41 -3.78 19.19 2.17
CA TRP A 41 -4.72 18.36 1.40
C TRP A 41 -5.83 19.16 0.70
N LEU A 42 -6.29 20.24 1.35
CA LEU A 42 -7.37 21.09 0.85
C LEU A 42 -6.87 22.54 0.74
N PRO A 43 -7.20 23.28 -0.33
CA PRO A 43 -6.81 24.68 -0.46
C PRO A 43 -7.32 25.51 0.71
N GLY A 44 -6.40 26.15 1.43
CA GLY A 44 -6.69 27.07 2.55
C GLY A 44 -7.38 26.44 3.76
N ARG A 45 -7.47 25.10 3.86
CA ARG A 45 -8.22 24.41 4.91
C ARG A 45 -7.48 23.19 5.44
N SER A 46 -7.72 22.88 6.71
CA SER A 46 -7.32 21.60 7.31
C SER A 46 -8.34 20.50 7.04
N ALA A 47 -7.90 19.26 6.96
CA ALA A 47 -8.73 18.06 6.87
C ALA A 47 -8.43 17.11 8.04
N ARG A 48 -9.45 16.37 8.49
CA ARG A 48 -9.27 15.23 9.38
C ARG A 48 -8.93 14.02 8.52
N VAL A 49 -7.76 13.42 8.72
CA VAL A 49 -7.28 12.26 7.94
C VAL A 49 -6.93 11.10 8.85
N GLY A 50 -7.17 9.88 8.37
CA GLY A 50 -6.68 8.67 9.02
C GLY A 50 -5.26 8.38 8.54
N ARG A 51 -4.26 8.88 9.26
CA ARG A 51 -2.86 8.63 8.88
C ARG A 51 -2.46 7.23 9.33
N ALA A 52 -2.00 6.41 8.38
CA ALA A 52 -1.40 5.12 8.69
C ALA A 52 -0.32 5.30 9.77
N ARG A 53 -0.45 4.59 10.89
CA ARG A 53 0.44 4.67 12.04
C ARG A 53 1.67 3.81 11.80
N MET A 54 2.54 4.32 10.94
CA MET A 54 3.84 3.76 10.65
C MET A 54 4.86 4.90 10.64
N ALA A 55 5.92 4.78 11.42
CA ALA A 55 6.96 5.82 11.48
C ALA A 55 7.70 5.93 10.14
N GLU A 56 8.03 4.78 9.55
CA GLU A 56 8.66 4.69 8.25
C GLU A 56 8.12 3.46 7.51
N LEU A 57 7.70 3.64 6.26
CA LEU A 57 7.27 2.53 5.41
C LEU A 57 8.50 1.69 5.00
N PRO A 58 8.39 0.38 4.76
CA PRO A 58 9.54 -0.41 4.33
C PRO A 58 10.04 0.11 2.98
N ALA A 59 11.36 0.12 2.78
CA ALA A 59 11.94 0.35 1.47
C ALA A 59 11.62 -0.85 0.55
N LEU A 60 11.44 -0.59 -0.74
CA LEU A 60 11.30 -1.68 -1.71
C LEU A 60 12.63 -2.43 -1.85
N PRO A 61 12.60 -3.75 -2.13
CA PRO A 61 13.77 -4.52 -2.51
C PRO A 61 14.49 -3.92 -3.73
N ALA A 62 15.80 -4.16 -3.82
CA ALA A 62 16.60 -3.77 -4.98
C ALA A 62 15.99 -4.34 -6.29
N GLY A 63 16.01 -3.54 -7.35
CA GLY A 63 15.42 -3.91 -8.65
C GLY A 63 13.95 -3.50 -8.81
N LEU A 64 13.25 -3.09 -7.75
CA LEU A 64 11.86 -2.64 -7.81
C LEU A 64 11.69 -1.12 -7.65
N ALA A 65 12.77 -0.34 -7.80
CA ALA A 65 12.73 1.12 -7.71
C ALA A 65 11.77 1.76 -8.74
N ALA A 66 11.56 1.12 -9.89
CA ALA A 66 10.58 1.55 -10.88
C ALA A 66 9.13 1.46 -10.39
N ARG A 67 8.87 0.75 -9.27
CA ARG A 67 7.55 0.60 -8.63
C ARG A 67 7.51 1.23 -7.23
N ASP A 68 8.51 2.04 -6.86
CA ASP A 68 8.53 2.66 -5.53
C ASP A 68 7.45 3.75 -5.44
N SER A 69 6.38 3.41 -4.71
CA SER A 69 5.27 4.29 -4.41
C SER A 69 4.84 4.08 -2.97
N ARG A 70 4.18 5.09 -2.40
CA ARG A 70 3.68 5.01 -1.03
C ARG A 70 2.69 3.83 -0.86
N ASN A 71 1.93 3.50 -1.91
CA ASN A 71 0.99 2.38 -1.92
C ASN A 71 1.71 1.03 -1.92
N ASN A 72 2.72 0.84 -2.77
CA ASN A 72 3.47 -0.41 -2.81
C ASN A 72 4.25 -0.64 -1.52
N ARG A 73 4.76 0.42 -0.88
CA ARG A 73 5.40 0.29 0.44
C ARG A 73 4.41 -0.09 1.55
N LEU A 74 3.18 0.45 1.54
CA LEU A 74 2.12 0.00 2.46
C LEU A 74 1.74 -1.47 2.23
N LEU A 75 1.57 -1.85 0.97
CA LEU A 75 1.26 -3.23 0.59
C LEU A 75 2.38 -4.18 1.02
N LEU A 76 3.64 -3.79 0.82
CA LEU A 76 4.81 -4.55 1.28
C LEU A 76 4.81 -4.72 2.81
N ALA A 77 4.44 -3.68 3.56
CA ALA A 77 4.32 -3.76 5.02
C ALA A 77 3.25 -4.78 5.45
N ALA A 78 2.08 -4.78 4.79
CA ALA A 78 1.03 -5.76 5.06
C ALA A 78 1.43 -7.18 4.63
N LEU A 79 2.05 -7.35 3.45
CA LEU A 79 2.54 -8.65 2.97
C LEU A 79 3.62 -9.23 3.87
N ALA A 80 4.47 -8.40 4.47
CA ALA A 80 5.50 -8.85 5.40
C ALA A 80 4.92 -9.56 6.62
N GLN A 81 3.72 -9.15 7.09
CA GLN A 81 3.04 -9.77 8.23
C GLN A 81 2.56 -11.20 7.95
N ILE A 82 2.34 -11.57 6.69
CA ILE A 82 1.85 -12.89 6.26
C ILE A 82 2.88 -13.69 5.45
N ARG A 83 4.15 -13.26 5.50
CA ARG A 83 5.22 -13.81 4.65
C ARG A 83 5.40 -15.31 4.83
N ALA A 84 5.32 -15.80 6.06
CA ALA A 84 5.51 -17.21 6.37
C ALA A 84 4.39 -18.07 5.74
N GLU A 85 3.13 -17.67 5.91
CA GLU A 85 1.96 -18.34 5.37
C GLU A 85 1.92 -18.27 3.85
N LEU A 86 2.29 -17.12 3.27
CA LEU A 86 2.44 -16.95 1.83
C LEU A 86 3.51 -17.90 1.27
N HIS A 87 4.70 -17.94 1.86
CA HIS A 87 5.76 -18.86 1.44
C HIS A 87 5.35 -20.33 1.60
N ALA A 88 4.66 -20.69 2.68
CA ALA A 88 4.15 -22.05 2.88
C ALA A 88 3.11 -22.43 1.81
N ALA A 89 2.22 -21.51 1.43
CA ALA A 89 1.27 -21.73 0.34
C ALA A 89 1.97 -21.89 -1.01
N ILE A 90 2.95 -21.03 -1.32
CA ILE A 90 3.76 -21.11 -2.55
C ILE A 90 4.50 -22.45 -2.61
N ALA A 91 5.14 -22.87 -1.52
CA ALA A 91 5.86 -24.14 -1.45
C ALA A 91 4.93 -25.35 -1.64
N ARG A 92 3.71 -25.30 -1.10
CA ARG A 92 2.74 -26.39 -1.18
C ARG A 92 2.05 -26.51 -2.54
N PHE A 93 1.65 -25.39 -3.14
CA PHE A 93 0.79 -25.38 -4.32
C PHE A 93 1.51 -24.95 -5.60
N GLY A 94 2.69 -24.35 -5.49
CA GLY A 94 3.41 -23.72 -6.59
C GLY A 94 2.87 -22.31 -6.91
N ALA A 95 3.76 -21.39 -7.26
CA ALA A 95 3.40 -20.00 -7.56
C ALA A 95 2.38 -19.87 -8.71
N HIS A 96 2.46 -20.73 -9.72
CA HIS A 96 1.52 -20.77 -10.86
C HIS A 96 0.07 -21.11 -10.49
N ARG A 97 -0.20 -21.50 -9.23
CA ARG A 97 -1.54 -21.79 -8.69
C ARG A 97 -2.04 -20.72 -7.72
N ILE A 98 -1.28 -19.64 -7.52
CA ILE A 98 -1.62 -18.54 -6.63
C ILE A 98 -1.95 -17.31 -7.47
N GLY A 99 -3.16 -16.79 -7.30
CA GLY A 99 -3.61 -15.55 -7.93
C GLY A 99 -3.49 -14.37 -6.97
N VAL A 100 -3.02 -13.23 -7.48
CA VAL A 100 -3.01 -11.96 -6.76
C VAL A 100 -4.17 -11.10 -7.28
N VAL A 101 -5.08 -10.74 -6.39
CA VAL A 101 -6.21 -9.85 -6.68
C VAL A 101 -6.14 -8.67 -5.74
N LEU A 102 -5.95 -7.46 -6.30
CA LEU A 102 -5.89 -6.22 -5.53
C LEU A 102 -6.87 -5.19 -6.09
N GLY A 103 -7.48 -4.44 -5.18
CA GLY A 103 -8.31 -3.28 -5.50
C GLY A 103 -7.67 -2.01 -4.94
N THR A 104 -7.61 -0.97 -5.76
CA THR A 104 -7.19 0.38 -5.34
C THR A 104 -8.01 1.42 -6.10
N SER A 105 -8.45 2.47 -5.42
CA SER A 105 -9.12 3.63 -6.04
C SER A 105 -8.16 4.79 -6.27
N THR A 106 -7.06 4.84 -5.53
CA THR A 106 -6.07 5.93 -5.59
C THR A 106 -4.85 5.54 -6.41
N SER A 107 -4.48 4.26 -6.46
CA SER A 107 -3.18 3.82 -6.98
C SER A 107 -2.04 4.75 -6.49
N SER A 108 -1.01 4.97 -7.29
CA SER A 108 0.06 5.92 -7.04
C SER A 108 -0.24 7.30 -7.65
N ILE A 109 -1.47 7.82 -7.47
CA ILE A 109 -1.89 9.09 -8.07
C ILE A 109 -1.05 10.27 -7.58
N VAL A 110 -0.57 10.24 -6.33
CA VAL A 110 0.27 11.30 -5.75
C VAL A 110 1.58 11.46 -6.54
N GLU A 111 2.19 10.35 -6.93
CA GLU A 111 3.40 10.34 -7.75
C GLU A 111 3.13 10.89 -9.16
N GLY A 112 1.95 10.60 -9.73
CA GLY A 112 1.48 11.17 -10.99
C GLY A 112 1.25 12.68 -10.92
N GLU A 113 0.57 13.15 -9.87
CA GLU A 113 0.33 14.57 -9.60
C GLU A 113 1.65 15.34 -9.47
N ALA A 114 2.62 14.79 -8.75
CA ALA A 114 3.94 15.39 -8.60
C ALA A 114 4.68 15.50 -9.94
N ALA A 115 4.58 14.48 -10.80
CA ALA A 115 5.20 14.49 -12.12
C ALA A 115 4.55 15.53 -13.06
N ILE A 116 3.22 15.65 -13.04
CA ILE A 116 2.49 16.67 -13.81
C ILE A 116 2.86 18.07 -13.31
N ALA A 117 2.91 18.29 -12.00
CA ALA A 117 3.30 19.56 -11.40
C ALA A 117 4.77 19.94 -11.72
N HIS A 118 5.65 18.96 -11.85
CA HIS A 118 7.02 19.17 -12.34
C HIS A 118 7.02 19.56 -13.82
N HIS A 119 6.30 18.81 -14.67
CA HIS A 119 6.19 19.11 -16.09
C HIS A 119 5.61 20.51 -16.37
N ALA A 120 4.59 20.93 -15.62
CA ALA A 120 4.01 22.27 -15.75
C ALA A 120 5.03 23.39 -15.47
N ARG A 121 6.05 23.14 -14.64
CA ARG A 121 7.08 24.12 -14.27
C ARG A 121 8.34 24.05 -15.13
N HIS A 122 8.67 22.87 -15.65
CA HIS A 122 9.96 22.60 -16.28
C HIS A 122 9.85 22.15 -17.75
N SER A 123 8.63 21.98 -18.27
CA SER A 123 8.36 21.46 -19.62
C SER A 123 9.02 20.09 -19.91
N ALA A 124 9.32 19.34 -18.85
CA ALA A 124 9.91 18.01 -18.88
C ALA A 124 9.38 17.19 -17.70
N LEU A 125 9.32 15.86 -17.85
CA LEU A 125 8.97 14.97 -16.73
C LEU A 125 10.19 14.76 -15.83
N PRO A 126 10.01 14.46 -14.53
CA PRO A 126 11.12 14.18 -13.63
C PRO A 126 11.99 13.01 -14.11
N GLU A 127 13.29 13.09 -13.83
CA GLU A 127 14.19 11.94 -13.96
C GLU A 127 13.70 10.79 -13.06
N GLY A 128 13.44 9.62 -13.65
CA GLY A 128 12.85 8.48 -12.94
C GLY A 128 11.32 8.44 -12.90
N PHE A 129 10.62 9.30 -13.66
CA PHE A 129 9.19 9.11 -13.91
C PHE A 129 8.94 7.84 -14.73
N HIS A 130 8.07 6.97 -14.22
CA HIS A 130 7.59 5.79 -14.93
C HIS A 130 6.07 5.76 -14.89
N TYR A 131 5.43 5.84 -16.06
CA TYR A 131 3.97 5.82 -16.18
C TYR A 131 3.34 4.59 -15.52
N GLY A 132 4.02 3.44 -15.57
CA GLY A 132 3.55 2.20 -14.96
C GLY A 132 3.19 2.33 -13.48
N ARG A 133 3.83 3.23 -12.71
CA ARG A 133 3.56 3.42 -11.27
C ARG A 133 2.14 3.87 -10.97
N GLN A 134 1.55 4.69 -11.84
CA GLN A 134 0.20 5.24 -11.66
C GLN A 134 -0.89 4.35 -12.30
N GLU A 135 -0.52 3.29 -13.02
CA GLU A 135 -1.50 2.34 -13.55
C GLU A 135 -2.26 1.68 -12.38
N LEU A 136 -3.56 1.47 -12.54
CA LEU A 136 -4.38 0.81 -11.51
C LEU A 136 -3.89 -0.61 -11.19
N GLY A 137 -3.26 -1.28 -12.15
CA GLY A 137 -2.72 -2.63 -12.00
C GLY A 137 -1.34 -2.71 -11.36
N ASP A 138 -0.67 -1.59 -11.05
CA ASP A 138 0.72 -1.61 -10.57
C ASP A 138 0.88 -2.39 -9.27
N CYS A 139 0.01 -2.13 -8.27
CA CYS A 139 0.06 -2.84 -6.99
C CYS A 139 -0.04 -4.37 -7.18
N ALA A 140 -0.92 -4.82 -8.08
CA ALA A 140 -1.15 -6.23 -8.32
C ALA A 140 0.06 -6.88 -8.98
N ARG A 141 0.68 -6.19 -9.95
CA ARG A 141 1.93 -6.63 -10.58
C ARG A 141 3.08 -6.64 -9.58
N PHE A 142 3.23 -5.58 -8.78
CA PHE A 142 4.24 -5.50 -7.72
C PHE A 142 4.16 -6.67 -6.74
N ALA A 143 2.96 -7.05 -6.31
CA ALA A 143 2.79 -8.17 -5.37
C ALA A 143 2.91 -9.56 -6.01
N ALA A 144 2.85 -9.64 -7.35
CA ALA A 144 3.00 -10.89 -8.09
C ALA A 144 4.46 -11.17 -8.51
N ASP A 145 5.29 -10.12 -8.58
CA ASP A 145 6.74 -10.17 -8.87
C ASP A 145 7.54 -10.64 -7.62
#